data_AF-A0A7J4AFE0-F1
#
_entry.id   AF-A0A7J4AFE0-F1
#
_cell.length_a   1.000
_cell.length_b   1.000
_cell.length_c   1.000
_cell.angle_alpha   90.00
_cell.angle_beta   90.00
_cell.angle_gamma   90.00
#
_symmetry.space_group_name_H-M   'P 1'
#
loop_
_entity.id
_entity.type
_entity.pdbx_description
1 polymer ?
#
loop_
_entity_poly.entity_id
_entity_poly.type
_entity_poly.pdbx_seq_one_letter_code
_entity_poly.pdbx_strand_id
1 'polypeptide(L)'
;MLILRIKKWGVSFTFINLLKVFFKEKRLSNFTKLKILFNTFFKDLILLRRAGFLCEESFHFYGRVFLIYGFGGVVILNILNFILNPSVSTLGFLHPLSILTYLAYIIMTIGAFMLLLRRYIRINLRKTTDIGVWLMHSSLIYFGIVSILYYSAINANLSFLSNILFYFYLAGIALLYLYLPLSEVGYFIWKGPAILIHALKSESKNFR
;
A
#
# COMPACT_ATOMS: atom_id res chain seq x y z
N MET A 1 9.44 -18.42 6.28
CA MET A 1 8.09 -18.33 5.67
C MET A 1 8.02 -17.33 4.50
N LEU A 2 8.53 -16.11 4.65
CA LEU A 2 8.45 -15.04 3.65
C LEU A 2 9.16 -15.39 2.32
N ILE A 3 10.38 -15.93 2.39
CA ILE A 3 11.16 -16.41 1.22
C ILE A 3 10.46 -17.57 0.48
N LEU A 4 9.82 -18.49 1.23
CA LEU A 4 9.06 -19.61 0.66
C LEU A 4 7.80 -19.12 -0.07
N ARG A 5 7.10 -18.10 0.46
CA ARG A 5 5.96 -17.46 -0.22
C ARG A 5 6.39 -16.65 -1.45
N ILE A 6 7.50 -15.91 -1.38
CA ILE A 6 8.10 -15.20 -2.52
C ILE A 6 8.42 -16.18 -3.67
N LYS A 7 9.02 -17.33 -3.35
CA LYS A 7 9.22 -18.43 -4.31
C LYS A 7 7.90 -19.00 -4.82
N LYS A 8 6.92 -19.26 -3.94
CA LYS A 8 5.60 -19.82 -4.30
C LYS A 8 4.77 -18.88 -5.18
N TRP A 9 4.96 -17.57 -5.06
CA TRP A 9 4.30 -16.55 -5.87
C TRP A 9 5.04 -16.28 -7.20
N GLY A 10 6.20 -16.92 -7.44
CA GLY A 10 6.99 -16.73 -8.66
C GLY A 10 7.60 -15.33 -8.79
N VAL A 11 7.78 -14.60 -7.68
CA VAL A 11 8.21 -13.20 -7.73
C VAL A 11 9.68 -13.09 -7.32
N SER A 12 10.61 -13.33 -8.24
CA SER A 12 12.03 -12.99 -8.03
C SER A 12 12.23 -11.48 -8.19
N PHE A 13 12.72 -10.80 -7.14
CA PHE A 13 13.11 -9.36 -7.06
C PHE A 13 12.85 -8.54 -8.34
N THR A 14 11.59 -8.12 -8.48
CA THR A 14 11.02 -7.61 -9.73
C THR A 14 11.48 -6.20 -10.09
N PHE A 15 11.85 -5.35 -9.12
CA PHE A 15 12.28 -3.98 -9.40
C PHE A 15 13.70 -3.91 -9.99
N ILE A 16 14.65 -4.66 -9.45
CA ILE A 16 16.01 -4.74 -10.01
C ILE A 16 15.96 -5.35 -11.42
N ASN A 17 15.08 -6.35 -11.62
CA ASN A 17 14.84 -6.93 -12.94
C ASN A 17 14.19 -5.94 -13.92
N LEU A 18 13.30 -5.06 -13.46
CA LEU A 18 12.74 -3.98 -14.26
C LEU A 18 13.85 -3.05 -14.76
N LEU A 19 14.73 -2.60 -13.87
CA LEU A 19 15.88 -1.76 -14.24
C LEU A 19 16.81 -2.48 -15.23
N LYS A 20 17.14 -3.75 -14.97
CA LYS A 20 17.96 -4.55 -15.89
C LYS A 20 17.32 -4.67 -17.28
N VAL A 21 16.02 -4.95 -17.36
CA VAL A 21 15.29 -5.03 -18.63
C VAL A 21 15.24 -3.67 -19.32
N PHE A 22 15.00 -2.59 -18.56
CA PHE A 22 14.96 -1.23 -19.10
C PHE A 22 16.28 -0.83 -19.78
N PHE A 23 17.42 -1.11 -19.15
CA PHE A 23 18.74 -0.81 -19.73
C PHE A 23 19.17 -1.81 -20.82
N LYS A 24 18.74 -3.08 -20.74
CA LYS A 24 19.09 -4.11 -21.73
C LYS A 24 18.34 -3.94 -23.06
N GLU A 25 17.13 -3.40 -23.02
CA GLU A 25 16.29 -3.25 -24.22
C GLU A 25 16.80 -2.10 -25.11
N LYS A 26 17.52 -2.40 -26.20
CA LYS A 26 18.08 -1.36 -27.10
C LYS A 26 17.12 -0.92 -28.22
N ARG A 27 16.01 -1.63 -28.44
CA ARG A 27 15.10 -1.41 -29.57
C ARG A 27 14.19 -0.19 -29.41
N LEU A 28 13.86 0.17 -28.17
CA LEU A 28 13.01 1.30 -27.85
C LEU A 28 13.87 2.48 -27.36
N SER A 29 13.53 3.70 -27.75
CA SER A 29 14.15 4.90 -27.17
C SER A 29 13.82 5.00 -25.67
N ASN A 30 14.69 5.63 -24.88
CA ASN A 30 14.44 5.80 -23.44
C ASN A 30 13.15 6.58 -23.16
N PHE A 31 12.80 7.56 -24.01
CA PHE A 31 11.55 8.29 -23.90
C PHE A 31 10.34 7.40 -24.14
N THR A 32 10.38 6.53 -25.16
CA THR A 32 9.30 5.58 -25.46
C THR A 32 9.11 4.58 -24.33
N LYS A 33 10.21 4.06 -23.75
CA LYS A 33 10.15 3.16 -22.60
C LYS A 33 9.51 3.82 -21.38
N LEU A 34 9.90 5.05 -21.06
CA LEU A 34 9.32 5.82 -19.96
C LEU A 34 7.84 6.08 -20.19
N LYS A 35 7.44 6.44 -21.42
CA LYS A 35 6.02 6.63 -21.78
C LYS A 35 5.21 5.35 -21.62
N ILE A 36 5.73 4.20 -22.06
CA ILE A 36 5.08 2.88 -21.90
C ILE A 36 4.95 2.55 -20.41
N LEU A 37 6.04 2.64 -19.66
CA LEU A 37 6.05 2.37 -18.22
C LEU A 37 5.05 3.26 -17.48
N PHE A 38 5.04 4.55 -17.79
CA PHE A 38 4.14 5.51 -17.16
C PHE A 38 2.67 5.23 -17.53
N ASN A 39 2.37 4.97 -18.81
CA ASN A 39 1.01 4.62 -19.23
C ASN A 39 0.53 3.31 -18.60
N THR A 40 1.36 2.29 -18.53
CA THR A 40 1.01 1.01 -17.89
C THR A 40 0.89 1.17 -16.39
N PHE A 41 1.77 1.93 -15.75
CA PHE A 41 1.68 2.26 -14.32
C PHE A 41 0.37 2.99 -14.01
N PHE A 42 0.03 4.01 -14.80
CA PHE A 42 -1.19 4.77 -14.61
C PHE A 42 -2.45 3.94 -14.88
N LYS A 43 -2.50 3.21 -16.01
CA LYS A 43 -3.68 2.42 -16.40
C LYS A 43 -3.89 1.16 -15.57
N ASP A 44 -2.83 0.41 -15.27
CA ASP A 44 -2.98 -0.91 -14.65
C ASP A 44 -2.76 -0.88 -13.14
N LEU A 45 -1.93 0.03 -12.62
CA LEU A 45 -1.58 0.09 -11.19
C LEU A 45 -2.32 1.19 -10.44
N ILE A 46 -2.34 2.44 -10.95
CA ILE A 46 -3.07 3.56 -10.32
C ILE A 46 -4.57 3.40 -10.55
N LEU A 47 -5.03 3.29 -11.80
CA LEU A 47 -6.46 3.12 -12.10
C LEU A 47 -7.01 1.74 -11.71
N LEU A 48 -6.18 0.86 -11.15
CA LEU A 48 -6.56 -0.46 -10.61
C LEU A 48 -7.32 -1.34 -11.62
N ARG A 49 -7.18 -1.09 -12.92
CA ARG A 49 -8.02 -1.69 -13.98
C ARG A 49 -7.86 -3.21 -14.06
N ARG A 50 -6.65 -3.73 -13.81
CA ARG A 50 -6.39 -5.18 -13.69
C ARG A 50 -6.73 -5.77 -12.32
N ALA A 51 -6.78 -4.96 -11.28
CA ALA A 51 -7.18 -5.39 -9.93
C ALA A 51 -8.71 -5.49 -9.78
N GLY A 52 -9.46 -4.70 -10.55
CA GLY A 52 -10.92 -4.77 -10.66
C GLY A 52 -11.42 -5.89 -11.59
N PHE A 53 -10.65 -6.26 -12.63
CA PHE A 53 -11.06 -7.30 -13.60
C PHE A 53 -11.23 -8.71 -13.03
N LEU A 54 -10.71 -8.97 -11.82
CA LEU A 54 -10.81 -10.27 -11.14
C LEU A 54 -11.92 -10.32 -10.07
N CYS A 55 -12.62 -9.21 -9.82
CA CYS A 55 -13.62 -9.13 -8.76
C CYS A 55 -14.81 -8.29 -9.22
N GLU A 56 -15.91 -8.96 -9.56
CA GLU A 56 -17.17 -8.36 -10.06
C GLU A 56 -17.90 -7.47 -9.02
N GLU A 57 -17.35 -7.32 -7.81
CA GLU A 57 -17.97 -6.58 -6.71
C GLU A 57 -17.36 -5.21 -6.48
N SER A 58 -18.21 -4.18 -6.65
CA SER A 58 -17.92 -2.79 -6.31
C SER A 58 -17.37 -2.65 -4.88
N PHE A 59 -17.93 -3.36 -3.90
CA PHE A 59 -17.48 -3.29 -2.51
C PHE A 59 -16.03 -3.72 -2.31
N HIS A 60 -15.59 -4.76 -3.02
CA HIS A 60 -14.19 -5.21 -2.97
C HIS A 60 -13.25 -4.23 -3.68
N PHE A 61 -13.69 -3.69 -4.82
CA PHE A 61 -12.93 -2.69 -5.56
C PHE A 61 -12.72 -1.42 -4.71
N TYR A 62 -13.79 -0.84 -4.14
CA TYR A 62 -13.68 0.34 -3.28
C TYR A 62 -12.84 0.08 -2.03
N GLY A 63 -12.97 -1.09 -1.39
CA GLY A 63 -12.12 -1.47 -0.26
C GLY A 63 -10.63 -1.46 -0.62
N ARG A 64 -10.27 -1.95 -1.80
CA ARG A 64 -8.88 -1.92 -2.32
C ARG A 64 -8.40 -0.52 -2.63
N VAL A 65 -9.22 0.26 -3.34
CA VAL A 65 -8.94 1.66 -3.68
C VAL A 65 -8.60 2.44 -2.40
N PHE A 66 -9.49 2.39 -1.41
CA PHE A 66 -9.28 3.09 -0.14
C PHE A 66 -8.06 2.56 0.61
N LEU A 67 -7.84 1.25 0.64
CA LEU A 67 -6.68 0.70 1.34
C LEU A 67 -5.37 1.18 0.71
N ILE A 68 -5.22 1.09 -0.61
CA ILE A 68 -3.98 1.42 -1.33
C ILE A 68 -3.72 2.92 -1.29
N TYR A 69 -4.72 3.74 -1.59
CA TYR A 69 -4.56 5.19 -1.59
C TYR A 69 -4.41 5.75 -0.19
N GLY A 70 -5.15 5.22 0.79
CA GLY A 70 -4.98 5.59 2.19
C GLY A 70 -3.58 5.25 2.69
N PHE A 71 -3.12 4.01 2.46
CA PHE A 71 -1.77 3.60 2.87
C PHE A 71 -0.67 4.41 2.15
N GLY A 72 -0.79 4.60 0.83
CA GLY A 72 0.14 5.43 0.05
C GLY A 72 0.17 6.88 0.54
N GLY A 73 -0.99 7.46 0.83
CA GLY A 73 -1.13 8.79 1.42
C GLY A 73 -0.45 8.89 2.78
N VAL A 74 -0.65 7.91 3.66
CA VAL A 74 0.02 7.86 4.98
C VAL A 74 1.55 7.88 4.81
N VAL A 75 2.09 7.07 3.90
CA VAL A 75 3.54 7.04 3.66
C VAL A 75 4.05 8.38 3.15
N ILE A 76 3.42 8.94 2.11
CA ILE A 76 3.82 10.22 1.50
C ILE A 76 3.75 11.36 2.51
N LEU A 77 2.65 11.46 3.26
CA LEU A 77 2.42 12.53 4.21
C LEU A 77 3.36 12.44 5.43
N ASN A 78 3.67 11.24 5.92
CA ASN A 78 4.68 11.06 6.97
C ASN A 78 6.09 11.47 6.48
N ILE A 79 6.46 11.15 5.23
CA ILE A 79 7.73 11.60 4.63
C ILE A 79 7.76 13.12 4.49
N LEU A 80 6.68 13.73 3.98
CA LEU A 80 6.58 15.18 3.87
C LEU A 80 6.66 15.84 5.24
N ASN A 81 6.02 15.28 6.27
CA ASN A 81 6.10 15.79 7.63
C ASN A 81 7.54 15.72 8.17
N PHE A 82 8.23 14.60 7.95
CA PHE A 82 9.63 14.45 8.34
C PHE A 82 10.55 15.50 7.66
N ILE A 83 10.33 15.79 6.38
CA ILE A 83 11.14 16.77 5.62
C ILE A 83 10.80 18.21 6.00
N LEU A 84 9.51 18.53 6.12
CA LEU A 84 9.03 19.90 6.31
C LEU A 84 9.04 20.34 7.78
N ASN A 85 9.11 19.39 8.72
CA ASN A 85 9.10 19.64 10.16
C ASN A 85 10.23 18.86 10.87
N PRO A 86 11.50 19.22 10.61
CA PRO A 86 12.67 18.52 11.15
C PRO A 86 12.80 18.69 12.68
N SER A 87 12.19 19.72 13.26
CA SER A 87 12.14 19.95 14.71
C SER A 87 11.15 19.04 15.43
N VAL A 88 10.35 18.24 14.72
CA VAL A 88 9.34 17.32 15.28
C VAL A 88 8.35 18.06 16.20
N SER A 89 8.02 19.30 15.87
CA SER A 89 7.01 20.05 16.61
C SER A 89 5.61 19.55 16.29
N THR A 90 4.67 19.67 17.22
CA THR A 90 3.31 19.20 17.03
C THR A 90 2.59 20.05 15.97
N LEU A 91 2.25 19.45 14.84
CA LEU A 91 1.42 20.07 13.80
C LEU A 91 -0.03 20.02 14.29
N GLY A 92 -0.46 21.05 15.02
CA GLY A 92 -1.79 21.13 15.63
C GLY A 92 -2.94 20.77 14.68
N PHE A 93 -4.13 20.47 15.24
CA PHE A 93 -5.25 19.87 14.50
C PHE A 93 -5.64 20.56 13.19
N LEU A 94 -5.53 21.89 13.12
CA LEU A 94 -5.93 22.68 11.96
C LEU A 94 -4.84 22.79 10.88
N HIS A 95 -3.64 22.28 11.14
CA HIS A 95 -2.57 22.33 10.17
C HIS A 95 -2.91 21.43 8.96
N PRO A 96 -2.85 21.93 7.70
CA PRO A 96 -3.27 21.18 6.52
C PRO A 96 -2.62 19.79 6.40
N LEU A 97 -1.32 19.70 6.71
CA LEU A 97 -0.60 18.42 6.67
C LEU A 97 -1.11 17.43 7.73
N SER A 98 -1.53 17.93 8.89
CA SER A 98 -2.12 17.12 9.97
C SER A 98 -3.47 16.56 9.51
N ILE A 99 -4.35 17.42 8.99
CA ILE A 99 -5.66 17.05 8.44
C ILE A 99 -5.54 15.98 7.34
N LEU A 100 -4.66 16.21 6.36
CA LEU A 100 -4.42 15.25 5.29
C LEU A 100 -3.92 13.90 5.84
N THR A 101 -3.06 13.94 6.86
CA THR A 101 -2.52 12.73 7.48
C THR A 101 -3.61 11.94 8.19
N TYR A 102 -4.50 12.61 8.94
CA TYR A 102 -5.67 11.97 9.55
C TYR A 102 -6.59 11.37 8.51
N LEU A 103 -6.91 12.11 7.44
CA LEU A 103 -7.75 11.59 6.36
C LEU A 103 -7.14 10.35 5.71
N ALA A 104 -5.82 10.33 5.50
CA ALA A 104 -5.14 9.16 4.95
C ALA A 104 -5.24 7.93 5.88
N TYR A 105 -5.05 8.10 7.19
CA TYR A 105 -5.26 7.02 8.17
C TYR A 105 -6.70 6.54 8.19
N ILE A 106 -7.68 7.45 8.14
CA ILE A 106 -9.12 7.12 8.10
C ILE A 106 -9.45 6.31 6.85
N ILE A 107 -9.06 6.79 5.67
CA ILE A 107 -9.30 6.13 4.38
C ILE A 107 -8.68 4.73 4.35
N MET A 108 -7.44 4.60 4.83
CA MET A 108 -6.76 3.30 4.94
C MET A 108 -7.54 2.35 5.86
N THR A 109 -7.97 2.84 7.03
CA THR A 109 -8.72 2.04 8.02
C THR A 109 -10.05 1.58 7.46
N ILE A 110 -10.79 2.45 6.77
CA ILE A 110 -12.05 2.12 6.10
C ILE A 110 -11.82 1.04 5.03
N GLY A 111 -10.80 1.20 4.18
CA GLY A 111 -10.45 0.20 3.17
C GLY A 111 -10.14 -1.17 3.77
N ALA A 112 -9.32 -1.20 4.82
CA ALA A 112 -8.99 -2.43 5.55
C ALA A 112 -10.24 -3.07 6.17
N PHE A 113 -11.09 -2.26 6.80
CA PHE A 113 -12.33 -2.71 7.42
C PHE A 113 -13.33 -3.27 6.41
N MET A 114 -13.55 -2.60 5.28
CA MET A 114 -14.41 -3.10 4.20
C MET A 114 -13.95 -4.47 3.72
N LEU A 115 -12.65 -4.64 3.44
CA LEU A 115 -12.09 -5.91 2.99
C LEU A 115 -12.21 -7.02 4.04
N LEU A 116 -12.04 -6.68 5.33
CA LEU A 116 -12.21 -7.63 6.43
C LEU A 116 -13.69 -8.01 6.62
N LEU A 117 -14.59 -7.03 6.62
CA LEU A 117 -16.04 -7.22 6.72
C LEU A 117 -16.57 -8.10 5.60
N ARG A 118 -16.10 -7.90 4.36
CA ARG A 118 -16.44 -8.76 3.22
C ARG A 118 -16.10 -10.23 3.47
N ARG A 119 -14.90 -10.50 4.00
CA ARG A 119 -14.46 -11.87 4.31
C ARG A 119 -15.22 -12.44 5.51
N TYR A 120 -15.63 -11.58 6.43
CA TYR A 120 -16.47 -11.99 7.55
C TYR A 120 -17.85 -12.41 7.04
N ILE A 121 -18.59 -11.55 6.33
CA ILE A 121 -19.97 -11.82 5.91
C ILE A 121 -20.06 -13.04 4.98
N ARG A 122 -19.09 -13.23 4.09
CA ARG A 122 -19.14 -14.28 3.06
C ARG A 122 -18.50 -15.58 3.52
N ILE A 123 -19.33 -16.58 3.81
CA ILE A 123 -18.91 -17.91 4.28
C ILE A 123 -17.86 -18.55 3.35
N ASN A 124 -18.03 -18.44 2.02
CA ASN A 124 -17.10 -19.03 1.05
C ASN A 124 -15.69 -18.42 1.15
N LEU A 125 -15.61 -17.10 1.36
CA LEU A 125 -14.34 -16.41 1.56
C LEU A 125 -13.77 -16.71 2.94
N ARG A 126 -14.61 -16.75 3.97
CA ARG A 126 -14.19 -17.06 5.35
C ARG A 126 -13.46 -18.40 5.44
N LYS A 127 -13.98 -19.43 4.76
CA LYS A 127 -13.40 -20.79 4.74
C LYS A 127 -12.10 -20.91 3.94
N THR A 128 -11.89 -20.04 2.95
CA THR A 128 -10.74 -20.12 2.02
C THR A 128 -9.65 -19.08 2.33
N THR A 129 -9.92 -18.14 3.23
CA THR A 129 -8.98 -17.07 3.57
C THR A 129 -7.90 -17.57 4.52
N ASP A 130 -6.64 -17.45 4.09
CA ASP A 130 -5.46 -17.71 4.93
C ASP A 130 -5.44 -16.84 6.20
N ILE A 131 -5.00 -17.42 7.32
CA ILE A 131 -4.83 -16.71 8.61
C ILE A 131 -3.98 -15.44 8.48
N GLY A 132 -2.96 -15.44 7.62
CA GLY A 132 -2.11 -14.28 7.39
C GLY A 132 -2.83 -13.09 6.76
N VAL A 133 -3.88 -13.33 5.96
CA VAL A 133 -4.70 -12.26 5.38
C VAL A 133 -5.58 -11.63 6.45
N TRP A 134 -6.13 -12.44 7.36
CA TRP A 134 -6.86 -11.94 8.54
C TRP A 134 -5.97 -11.07 9.41
N LEU A 135 -4.80 -11.58 9.81
CA LEU A 135 -3.83 -10.86 10.63
C LEU A 135 -3.40 -9.54 9.97
N MET A 136 -3.14 -9.55 8.66
CA MET A 136 -2.78 -8.35 7.93
C MET A 136 -3.87 -7.27 7.99
N HIS A 137 -5.13 -7.59 7.67
CA HIS A 137 -6.20 -6.59 7.68
C HIS A 137 -6.49 -6.09 9.09
N SER A 138 -6.46 -6.98 10.08
CA SER A 138 -6.58 -6.57 11.49
C SER A 138 -5.42 -5.68 11.92
N SER A 139 -4.18 -5.95 11.49
CA SER A 139 -3.02 -5.12 11.82
C SER A 139 -3.09 -3.73 11.20
N LEU A 140 -3.63 -3.61 9.97
CA LEU A 140 -3.86 -2.33 9.31
C LEU A 140 -4.93 -1.50 10.01
N ILE A 141 -6.03 -2.14 10.44
CA ILE A 141 -7.10 -1.48 11.21
C ILE A 141 -6.53 -1.00 12.55
N TYR A 142 -5.84 -1.88 13.27
CA TYR A 142 -5.16 -1.54 14.52
C TYR A 142 -4.22 -0.35 14.34
N PHE A 143 -3.33 -0.41 13.36
CA PHE A 143 -2.37 0.66 13.09
C PHE A 143 -3.07 1.98 12.76
N GLY A 144 -4.11 1.97 11.94
CA GLY A 144 -4.87 3.17 11.59
C GLY A 144 -5.54 3.81 12.81
N ILE A 145 -6.25 3.02 13.62
CA ILE A 145 -6.92 3.51 14.84
C ILE A 145 -5.91 4.05 15.85
N VAL A 146 -4.85 3.29 16.15
CA VAL A 146 -3.82 3.70 17.10
C VAL A 146 -3.11 4.96 16.63
N SER A 147 -2.82 5.09 15.34
CA SER A 147 -2.20 6.29 14.78
C SER A 147 -3.10 7.52 14.95
N ILE A 148 -4.39 7.41 14.64
CA ILE A 148 -5.36 8.50 14.82
C ILE A 148 -5.42 8.91 16.29
N LEU A 149 -5.53 7.95 17.21
CA LEU A 149 -5.57 8.21 18.64
C LEU A 149 -4.26 8.85 19.13
N TYR A 150 -3.11 8.35 18.70
CA TYR A 150 -1.78 8.85 19.07
C TYR A 150 -1.62 10.32 18.67
N TYR A 151 -1.83 10.65 17.40
CA TYR A 151 -1.71 12.03 16.92
C TYR A 151 -2.75 12.95 17.59
N SER A 152 -3.96 12.45 17.87
CA SER A 152 -4.98 13.23 18.58
C SER A 152 -4.59 13.52 20.02
N ALA A 153 -4.00 12.54 20.73
CA ALA A 153 -3.50 12.72 22.09
C ALA A 153 -2.33 13.71 22.14
N ILE A 154 -1.43 13.67 21.15
CA ILE A 154 -0.35 14.65 20.99
C ILE A 154 -0.93 16.06 20.83
N ASN A 155 -1.87 16.24 19.90
CA ASN A 155 -2.44 17.55 19.62
C ASN A 155 -3.31 18.09 20.77
N ALA A 156 -3.87 17.21 21.60
CA ALA A 156 -4.60 17.58 22.82
C ALA A 156 -3.70 17.81 24.04
N ASN A 157 -2.37 17.77 23.89
CA ASN A 157 -1.39 17.88 24.97
C ASN A 157 -1.57 16.85 26.11
N LEU A 158 -2.11 15.67 25.81
CA LEU A 158 -2.30 14.58 26.76
C LEU A 158 -1.03 13.72 26.85
N SER A 159 0.03 14.25 27.44
CA SER A 159 1.39 13.67 27.45
C SER A 159 1.48 12.22 27.94
N PHE A 160 0.74 11.86 29.00
CA PHE A 160 0.72 10.49 29.51
C PHE A 160 0.10 9.51 28.52
N LEU A 161 -1.05 9.88 27.95
CA LEU A 161 -1.77 9.05 26.98
C LEU A 161 -0.99 8.93 25.66
N SER A 162 -0.40 10.02 25.17
CA SER A 162 0.39 10.01 23.94
C SER A 162 1.63 9.11 24.07
N ASN A 163 2.29 9.09 25.24
CA ASN A 163 3.41 8.19 25.50
C ASN A 163 3.01 6.71 25.48
N ILE A 164 1.87 6.35 26.07
CA ILE A 164 1.36 4.98 26.01
C ILE A 164 1.01 4.61 24.57
N LEU A 165 0.28 5.48 23.87
CA LEU A 165 -0.11 5.28 22.49
C LEU A 165 1.09 5.23 21.54
N PHE A 166 2.20 5.87 21.87
CA PHE A 166 3.45 5.78 21.10
C PHE A 166 3.99 4.34 21.06
N TYR A 167 3.98 3.62 22.19
CA TYR A 167 4.41 2.22 22.20
C TYR A 167 3.51 1.32 21.36
N PHE A 168 2.20 1.54 21.43
CA PHE A 168 1.24 0.84 20.57
C PHE A 168 1.42 1.22 19.09
N TYR A 169 1.73 2.48 18.81
CA TYR A 169 2.01 2.96 17.46
C TYR A 169 3.27 2.28 16.89
N LEU A 170 4.35 2.20 17.67
CA LEU A 170 5.57 1.47 17.31
C LEU A 170 5.31 -0.03 17.08
N ALA A 171 4.52 -0.66 17.96
CA ALA A 171 4.11 -2.05 17.76
C ALA A 171 3.31 -2.21 16.46
N GLY A 172 2.43 -1.26 16.15
CA GLY A 172 1.68 -1.20 14.89
C GLY A 172 2.58 -1.08 13.66
N ILE A 173 3.61 -0.23 13.72
CA ILE A 173 4.62 -0.11 12.66
C ILE A 173 5.36 -1.44 12.46
N ALA A 174 5.80 -2.07 13.56
CA ALA A 174 6.51 -3.35 13.49
C ALA A 174 5.65 -4.46 12.87
N LEU A 175 4.38 -4.57 13.28
CA LEU A 175 3.42 -5.49 12.68
C LEU A 175 3.20 -5.18 11.20
N LEU A 176 3.06 -3.91 10.84
CA LEU A 176 2.95 -3.48 9.45
C LEU A 176 4.13 -3.99 8.63
N TYR A 177 5.38 -3.71 9.01
CA TYR A 177 6.54 -4.16 8.26
C TYR A 177 6.64 -5.69 8.16
N LEU A 178 6.21 -6.40 9.19
CA LEU A 178 6.20 -7.87 9.21
C LEU A 178 5.16 -8.44 8.23
N TYR A 179 3.97 -7.84 8.12
CA TYR A 179 2.87 -8.33 7.28
C TYR A 179 2.75 -7.63 5.92
N LEU A 180 3.44 -6.51 5.69
CA LEU A 180 3.41 -5.74 4.45
C LEU A 180 3.82 -6.57 3.22
N PRO A 181 4.83 -7.47 3.27
CA PRO A 181 5.15 -8.33 2.13
C PRO A 181 4.03 -9.34 1.80
N LEU A 182 3.19 -9.65 2.78
CA LEU A 182 2.05 -10.57 2.65
C LEU A 182 0.76 -9.83 2.28
N SER A 183 0.83 -8.51 2.18
CA SER A 183 -0.33 -7.66 1.97
C SER A 183 -0.70 -7.46 0.51
N GLU A 184 -1.92 -6.99 0.25
CA GLU A 184 -2.30 -6.50 -1.07
C GLU A 184 -1.39 -5.34 -1.52
N VAL A 185 -0.94 -4.49 -0.59
CA VAL A 185 0.06 -3.45 -0.85
C VAL A 185 1.41 -4.08 -1.23
N GLY A 186 1.81 -5.15 -0.54
CA GLY A 186 2.96 -5.98 -0.92
C GLY A 186 2.80 -6.52 -2.33
N TYR A 187 1.65 -7.09 -2.67
CA TYR A 187 1.35 -7.54 -4.02
C TYR A 187 1.53 -6.41 -5.06
N PHE A 188 1.18 -5.15 -4.77
CA PHE A 188 1.48 -4.02 -5.66
C PHE A 188 2.97 -3.78 -5.82
N ILE A 189 3.72 -3.75 -4.71
CA ILE A 189 5.19 -3.56 -4.73
C ILE A 189 5.88 -4.69 -5.51
N TRP A 190 5.42 -5.93 -5.32
CA TRP A 190 6.05 -7.13 -5.86
C TRP A 190 5.61 -7.44 -7.29
N LYS A 191 4.33 -7.29 -7.63
CA LYS A 191 3.78 -7.65 -8.96
C LYS A 191 3.75 -6.48 -9.93
N GLY A 192 3.75 -5.25 -9.43
CA GLY A 192 3.80 -4.03 -10.25
C GLY A 192 4.95 -4.04 -11.27
N PRO A 193 6.20 -4.31 -10.86
CA PRO A 193 7.30 -4.31 -11.81
C PRO A 193 7.24 -5.48 -12.80
N ALA A 194 6.61 -6.62 -12.45
CA ALA A 194 6.40 -7.71 -13.40
C ALA A 194 5.43 -7.33 -14.53
N ILE A 195 4.33 -6.63 -14.19
CA ILE A 195 3.37 -6.10 -15.17
C ILE A 195 4.06 -5.10 -16.11
N LEU A 196 4.88 -4.22 -15.54
CA LEU A 196 5.66 -3.24 -16.29
C LEU A 196 6.70 -3.89 -17.22
N ILE A 197 7.41 -4.92 -16.75
CA ILE A 197 8.33 -5.71 -17.59
C ILE A 197 7.58 -6.38 -18.75
N HIS A 198 6.41 -6.96 -18.49
CA HIS A 198 5.60 -7.60 -19.53
C HIS A 198 5.19 -6.60 -20.60
N ALA A 199 4.73 -5.41 -20.22
CA ALA A 199 4.35 -4.36 -21.15
C ALA A 199 5.54 -3.87 -22.01
N LEU A 200 6.71 -3.66 -21.40
CA LEU A 200 7.93 -3.32 -22.15
C LEU A 200 8.29 -4.41 -23.18
N LYS A 201 8.20 -5.69 -22.78
CA LYS A 201 8.51 -6.81 -23.67
C LYS A 201 7.49 -6.98 -24.79
N SER A 202 6.19 -6.83 -24.53
CA SER A 202 5.17 -6.94 -25.58
C SER A 202 5.35 -5.85 -26.63
N GLU A 203 5.60 -4.61 -26.20
CA GLU A 203 5.77 -3.50 -27.14
C GLU A 203 7.06 -3.68 -27.96
N SER A 204 8.17 -4.09 -27.34
CA SER A 204 9.43 -4.37 -28.06
C SER A 204 9.31 -5.46 -29.14
N LYS A 205 8.32 -6.35 -29.03
CA LYS A 205 8.04 -7.40 -30.02
C LYS A 205 7.20 -6.89 -31.19
N ASN A 206 6.36 -5.88 -30.98
CA ASN A 206 5.51 -5.27 -32.01
C ASN A 206 6.29 -4.34 -32.96
N PHE A 207 7.52 -3.96 -32.61
CA PHE A 207 8.45 -3.22 -33.48
C PHE A 207 9.38 -4.15 -34.31
N ARG A 208 9.03 -5.43 -34.46
CA ARG A 208 9.62 -6.35 -35.44
C ARG A 208 8.82 -6.30 -36.73
#